data_AF-A0A7S2DKQ0-F1
#
_entry.id   AF-A0A7S2DKQ0-F1
#
_cell.length_a   1.000
_cell.length_b   1.000
_cell.length_c   1.000
_cell.angle_alpha   90.00
_cell.angle_beta   90.00
_cell.angle_gamma   90.00
#
_symmetry.space_group_name_H-M   'P 1'
#
loop_
_entity.id
_entity.type
_entity.pdbx_description
1 polymer ?
#
loop_
_entity_poly.entity_id
_entity_poly.type
_entity_poly.pdbx_seq_one_letter_code
_entity_poly.pdbx_strand_id
1 'polypeptide(L)'
;GRGVEGRGVEVCRPDVSFWWIKPLPSDPHTLDPLTLPCNSSGPNKNTPGRSHAVYEPLAALFRDASASSELRFGLERSAGGAWRATMRNSEQLGARYLLLVWQEAWTSNPFALKKFIKGKLLYQKDGIVDQLYACPYRIDDDAVTVDFAREERSSSHPHRFVLPPDHFKLGCI
;
A
#
# COMPACT_ATOMS: atom_id res chain seq x y z
N GLY A 1 -26.56 3.60 -41.65
CA GLY A 1 -25.61 3.92 -40.57
C GLY A 1 -26.23 4.89 -39.60
N ARG A 2 -26.12 4.63 -38.30
CA ARG A 2 -26.18 5.62 -37.21
C ARG A 2 -25.52 4.95 -36.00
N GLY A 3 -24.25 5.28 -35.79
CA GLY A 3 -23.50 4.90 -34.60
C GLY A 3 -24.07 5.68 -33.41
N VAL A 4 -24.37 4.96 -32.34
CA VAL A 4 -24.63 5.56 -31.04
C VAL A 4 -23.26 5.74 -30.39
N GLU A 5 -22.75 6.97 -30.40
CA GLU A 5 -21.58 7.33 -29.59
C GLU A 5 -21.96 7.13 -28.12
N GLY A 6 -21.38 6.09 -27.52
CA GLY A 6 -21.43 5.90 -26.08
C GLY A 6 -20.74 7.08 -25.41
N ARG A 7 -21.50 7.88 -24.67
CA ARG A 7 -20.93 8.83 -23.71
C ARG A 7 -20.07 8.01 -22.75
N GLY A 8 -18.75 8.17 -22.86
CA GLY A 8 -17.81 7.60 -21.90
C GLY A 8 -18.24 8.07 -20.51
N VAL A 9 -18.66 7.11 -19.67
CA VAL A 9 -18.83 7.38 -18.25
C VAL A 9 -17.44 7.70 -17.73
N GLU A 10 -17.18 8.98 -17.48
CA GLU A 10 -15.96 9.40 -16.81
C GLU A 10 -16.01 8.80 -15.40
N VAL A 11 -15.31 7.68 -15.23
CA VAL A 11 -15.19 7.05 -13.91
C VAL A 11 -14.23 7.92 -13.12
N CYS A 12 -14.77 8.78 -12.25
CA CYS A 12 -13.97 9.57 -11.33
C CYS A 12 -13.03 8.63 -10.55
N ARG A 13 -11.72 8.87 -10.69
CA ARG A 13 -10.69 8.14 -9.94
C ARG A 13 -10.89 8.44 -8.45
N PRO A 14 -10.88 7.42 -7.58
CA PRO A 14 -11.06 7.65 -6.15
C PRO A 14 -9.85 8.37 -5.58
N ASP A 15 -10.10 9.18 -4.56
CA ASP A 15 -9.03 9.72 -3.72
C ASP A 15 -8.41 8.61 -2.87
N VAL A 16 -7.13 8.75 -2.52
CA VAL A 16 -6.40 7.79 -1.69
C VAL A 16 -6.28 8.36 -0.28
N SER A 17 -6.82 7.62 0.68
CA SER A 17 -6.76 7.95 2.11
C SER A 17 -6.22 6.76 2.90
N PHE A 18 -5.73 7.04 4.10
CA PHE A 18 -5.22 6.02 5.02
C PHE A 18 -5.77 6.26 6.42
N TRP A 19 -5.93 5.18 7.17
CA TRP A 19 -6.38 5.17 8.55
C TRP A 19 -5.79 3.95 9.26
N TRP A 20 -5.84 3.96 10.58
CA TRP A 20 -5.33 2.87 11.39
C TRP A 20 -6.29 1.69 11.37
N ILE A 21 -5.78 0.52 11.06
CA ILE A 21 -6.50 -0.72 11.33
C ILE A 21 -5.91 -1.28 12.62
N LYS A 22 -6.75 -1.46 13.64
CA LYS A 22 -6.32 -1.87 14.97
C LYS A 22 -6.49 -3.38 15.13
N PRO A 23 -5.67 -4.04 15.95
CA PRO A 23 -5.96 -5.40 16.37
C PRO A 23 -7.15 -5.44 17.36
N LEU A 24 -7.73 -6.62 17.55
CA LEU A 24 -8.70 -6.87 18.59
C LEU A 24 -8.05 -6.67 19.97
N PRO A 25 -8.72 -6.02 20.93
CA PRO A 25 -8.19 -5.89 22.29
C PRO A 25 -7.90 -7.23 22.97
N SER A 26 -8.66 -8.27 22.63
CA SER A 26 -8.52 -9.62 23.19
C SER A 26 -7.51 -10.50 22.46
N ASP A 27 -7.12 -10.14 21.23
CA ASP A 27 -6.21 -10.91 20.39
C ASP A 27 -5.40 -9.98 19.47
N PRO A 28 -4.12 -9.70 19.80
CA PRO A 28 -3.28 -8.79 19.02
C PRO A 28 -2.95 -9.30 17.61
N HIS A 29 -3.21 -10.56 17.31
CA HIS A 29 -2.94 -11.17 16.00
C HIS A 29 -4.12 -11.10 15.03
N THR A 30 -5.29 -10.71 15.52
CA THR A 30 -6.52 -10.57 14.72
C THR A 30 -6.89 -9.10 14.60
N LEU A 31 -7.26 -8.64 13.40
CA LEU A 31 -7.76 -7.27 13.22
C LEU A 31 -9.14 -7.10 13.84
N ASP A 32 -9.38 -5.93 14.39
CA ASP A 32 -10.72 -5.47 14.74
C ASP A 32 -11.49 -5.08 13.46
N PRO A 33 -12.53 -5.83 13.06
CA PRO A 33 -13.32 -5.54 11.87
C PRO A 33 -13.98 -4.15 11.90
N LEU A 34 -14.24 -3.62 13.10
CA LEU A 34 -14.85 -2.30 13.27
C LEU A 34 -13.91 -1.15 12.89
N THR A 35 -12.62 -1.45 12.75
CA THR A 35 -11.59 -0.49 12.32
C THR A 35 -11.15 -0.68 10.86
N LEU A 36 -11.77 -1.62 10.12
CA LEU A 36 -11.54 -1.76 8.68
C LEU A 36 -12.02 -0.54 7.90
N PRO A 37 -13.21 0.05 8.17
CA PRO A 37 -13.58 1.33 7.57
C PRO A 37 -12.88 2.51 8.26
N CYS A 38 -12.82 3.65 7.58
CA CYS A 38 -12.39 4.91 8.20
C CYS A 38 -13.51 5.46 9.11
N ASN A 39 -13.19 5.63 10.39
CA ASN A 39 -14.04 6.20 11.43
C ASN A 39 -13.39 7.48 11.97
N SER A 40 -14.04 8.62 11.76
CA SER A 40 -13.55 9.94 12.22
C SER A 40 -13.92 10.28 13.66
N SER A 41 -14.86 9.54 14.25
CA SER A 41 -15.39 9.77 15.60
C SER A 41 -15.77 8.47 16.30
N GLY A 42 -16.05 8.54 17.60
CA GLY A 42 -16.52 7.41 18.40
C GLY A 42 -15.41 6.48 18.90
N PRO A 43 -15.77 5.35 19.55
CA PRO A 43 -14.82 4.44 20.20
C PRO A 43 -13.85 3.78 19.21
N ASN A 44 -14.27 3.62 17.95
CA ASN A 44 -13.47 2.99 16.89
C ASN A 44 -12.75 4.03 16.02
N LYS A 45 -12.65 5.29 16.46
CA LYS A 45 -11.94 6.34 15.74
C LYS A 45 -10.55 5.87 15.36
N ASN A 46 -10.22 5.97 14.09
CA ASN A 46 -8.98 5.47 13.52
C ASN A 46 -8.36 6.38 12.45
N THR A 47 -8.86 7.60 12.30
CA THR A 47 -8.19 8.63 11.49
C THR A 47 -6.73 8.82 11.92
N PRO A 48 -5.81 9.08 10.97
CA PRO A 48 -4.37 9.14 11.24
C PRO A 48 -3.94 10.31 12.12
N GLY A 49 -4.68 11.42 12.13
CA GLY A 49 -4.32 12.61 12.91
C GLY A 49 -2.95 13.15 12.49
N ARG A 50 -2.03 13.33 13.46
CA ARG A 50 -0.69 13.87 13.17
C ARG A 50 0.20 12.96 12.32
N SER A 51 -0.05 11.65 12.31
CA SER A 51 0.71 10.75 11.44
C SER A 51 0.41 10.98 9.97
N HIS A 52 -0.63 11.76 9.63
CA HIS A 52 -1.00 12.02 8.25
C HIS A 52 0.18 12.49 7.40
N ALA A 53 0.95 13.45 7.90
CA ALA A 53 2.10 13.99 7.17
C ALA A 53 3.19 12.96 6.87
N VAL A 54 3.28 11.87 7.64
CA VAL A 54 4.28 10.80 7.45
C VAL A 54 3.87 9.84 6.33
N TYR A 55 2.57 9.59 6.16
CA TYR A 55 2.06 8.64 5.16
C TYR A 55 1.57 9.31 3.88
N GLU A 56 1.33 10.61 3.90
CA GLU A 56 0.87 11.38 2.74
C GLU A 56 1.77 11.21 1.50
N PRO A 57 3.12 11.21 1.60
CA PRO A 57 3.97 10.97 0.42
C PRO A 57 3.67 9.65 -0.27
N LEU A 58 3.34 8.60 0.49
CA LEU A 58 2.98 7.30 -0.07
C LEU A 58 1.59 7.34 -0.73
N ALA A 59 0.61 7.99 -0.11
CA ALA A 59 -0.73 8.15 -0.68
C ALA A 59 -0.70 8.93 -2.00
N ALA A 60 0.13 9.98 -2.08
CA ALA A 60 0.34 10.78 -3.27
C ALA A 60 0.80 9.93 -4.47
N LEU A 61 1.68 8.94 -4.27
CA LEU A 61 2.12 8.04 -5.35
C LEU A 61 0.96 7.38 -6.09
N PHE A 62 -0.02 6.90 -5.32
CA PHE A 62 -1.19 6.21 -5.87
C PHE A 62 -2.26 7.17 -6.35
N ARG A 63 -2.40 8.34 -5.74
CA ARG A 63 -3.32 9.39 -6.18
C ARG A 63 -2.90 9.96 -7.53
N ASP A 64 -1.62 10.29 -7.66
CA ASP A 64 -1.08 11.03 -8.81
C ASP A 64 -0.68 10.10 -9.96
N ALA A 65 -0.77 8.77 -9.77
CA ALA A 65 -0.18 7.77 -10.68
C ALA A 65 1.30 8.08 -10.95
N SER A 66 2.06 8.37 -9.89
CA SER A 66 3.47 8.69 -10.01
C SER A 66 4.22 7.57 -10.74
N ALA A 67 5.15 7.96 -11.59
CA ALA A 67 5.96 7.04 -12.36
C ALA A 67 7.40 7.56 -12.43
N SER A 68 8.35 6.67 -12.19
CA SER A 68 9.73 6.81 -12.63
C SER A 68 9.96 5.99 -13.91
N SER A 69 11.19 5.99 -14.43
CA SER A 69 11.59 5.11 -15.53
C SER A 69 11.37 3.62 -15.23
N GLU A 70 11.48 3.24 -13.95
CA GLU A 70 11.50 1.85 -13.52
C GLU A 70 10.20 1.40 -12.83
N LEU A 71 9.46 2.34 -12.22
CA LEU A 71 8.35 2.01 -11.33
C LEU A 71 7.15 2.92 -11.58
N ARG A 72 5.97 2.32 -11.77
CA ARG A 72 4.70 3.03 -11.90
C ARG A 72 3.72 2.61 -10.82
N PHE A 73 3.10 3.59 -10.18
CA PHE A 73 2.02 3.42 -9.22
C PHE A 73 0.67 3.70 -9.89
N GLY A 74 -0.38 3.03 -9.44
CA GLY A 74 -1.71 3.23 -10.01
C GLY A 74 -2.83 2.63 -9.18
N LEU A 75 -4.06 2.87 -9.62
CA LEU A 75 -5.27 2.29 -9.05
C LEU A 75 -6.01 1.52 -10.14
N GLU A 76 -6.45 0.30 -9.83
CA GLU A 76 -7.17 -0.55 -10.78
C GLU A 76 -8.41 -1.17 -10.16
N ARG A 77 -9.44 -1.36 -10.98
CA ARG A 77 -10.62 -2.10 -10.54
C ARG A 77 -10.36 -3.59 -10.64
N SER A 78 -10.58 -4.29 -9.55
CA SER A 78 -10.70 -5.74 -9.54
C SER A 78 -11.95 -6.20 -10.30
N ALA A 79 -12.04 -7.49 -10.62
CA ALA A 79 -13.22 -8.08 -11.26
C ALA A 79 -14.52 -7.86 -10.46
N GLY A 80 -14.42 -7.73 -9.12
CA GLY A 80 -15.54 -7.39 -8.24
C GLY A 80 -15.86 -5.89 -8.17
N GLY A 81 -15.21 -5.05 -8.98
CA GLY A 81 -15.43 -3.60 -9.05
C GLY A 81 -14.74 -2.77 -7.97
N ALA A 82 -14.09 -3.41 -6.99
CA ALA A 82 -13.33 -2.72 -5.93
C ALA A 82 -11.98 -2.21 -6.46
N TRP A 83 -11.59 -1.00 -6.06
CA TRP A 83 -10.30 -0.41 -6.38
C TRP A 83 -9.16 -1.08 -5.60
N ARG A 84 -8.03 -1.31 -6.27
CA ARG A 84 -6.80 -1.85 -5.70
C ARG A 84 -5.62 -0.96 -6.06
N ALA A 85 -4.75 -0.73 -5.10
CA ALA A 85 -3.46 -0.10 -5.34
C ALA A 85 -2.54 -1.06 -6.12
N THR A 86 -1.88 -0.54 -7.15
CA THR A 86 -1.03 -1.32 -8.06
C THR A 86 0.36 -0.71 -8.21
N MET A 87 1.34 -1.60 -8.39
CA MET A 87 2.71 -1.26 -8.74
C MET A 87 3.14 -2.07 -9.97
N ARG A 88 3.82 -1.41 -10.90
CA ARG A 88 4.39 -2.05 -12.10
C ARG A 88 5.85 -1.66 -12.26
N ASN A 89 6.69 -2.67 -12.43
CA ASN A 89 8.09 -2.48 -12.81
C ASN A 89 8.16 -2.56 -14.35
N SER A 90 8.95 -1.69 -14.98
CA SER A 90 9.19 -1.72 -16.44
C SER A 90 9.75 -3.04 -16.97
N GLU A 91 10.54 -3.75 -16.16
CA GLU A 91 11.23 -4.99 -16.54
C GLU A 91 10.39 -6.25 -16.37
N GLN A 92 9.29 -6.20 -15.61
CA GLN A 92 8.51 -7.37 -15.25
C GLN A 92 7.07 -7.27 -15.70
N LEU A 93 6.60 -8.33 -16.35
CA LEU A 93 5.21 -8.45 -16.79
C LEU A 93 4.30 -8.73 -15.59
N GLY A 94 3.22 -7.94 -15.47
CA GLY A 94 2.16 -8.14 -14.49
C GLY A 94 2.10 -7.07 -13.39
N ALA A 95 0.88 -6.81 -12.92
CA ALA A 95 0.65 -5.89 -11.80
C ALA A 95 1.01 -6.54 -10.46
N ARG A 96 1.51 -5.73 -9.54
CA ARG A 96 1.60 -6.05 -8.11
C ARG A 96 0.48 -5.34 -7.40
N TYR A 97 -0.40 -6.09 -6.76
CA TYR A 97 -1.51 -5.53 -6.00
C TYR A 97 -1.08 -5.35 -4.55
N LEU A 98 -0.88 -4.10 -4.15
CA LEU A 98 -0.45 -3.76 -2.81
C LEU A 98 -1.55 -4.12 -1.79
N LEU A 99 -1.14 -4.74 -0.70
CA LEU A 99 -2.00 -5.16 0.40
C LEU A 99 -1.71 -4.35 1.67
N LEU A 100 -0.44 -4.13 1.97
CA LEU A 100 0.00 -3.47 3.19
C LEU A 100 1.33 -2.73 2.94
N VAL A 101 1.46 -1.56 3.57
CA VAL A 101 2.76 -0.88 3.71
C VAL A 101 3.20 -0.95 5.16
N TRP A 102 4.34 -1.59 5.37
CA TRP A 102 4.99 -1.67 6.67
C TRP A 102 6.10 -0.63 6.73
N GLN A 103 6.01 0.34 7.65
CA GLN A 103 7.05 1.34 7.86
C GLN A 103 7.95 0.91 9.02
N GLU A 104 9.26 0.99 8.81
CA GLU A 104 10.26 0.54 9.79
C GLU A 104 11.10 1.70 10.33
N ALA A 105 11.43 2.68 9.49
CA ALA A 105 12.21 3.84 9.89
C ALA A 105 11.86 5.08 9.06
N TRP A 106 11.92 6.25 9.68
CA TRP A 106 11.68 7.52 9.01
C TRP A 106 12.44 8.66 9.70
N THR A 107 12.62 9.77 8.98
CA THR A 107 13.17 11.00 9.57
C THR A 107 12.14 11.61 10.51
N SER A 108 12.44 11.63 11.82
CA SER A 108 11.60 12.25 12.85
C SER A 108 11.94 13.72 13.12
N ASN A 109 13.18 14.16 12.80
CA ASN A 109 13.61 15.54 12.98
C ASN A 109 13.07 16.44 11.86
N PRO A 110 12.23 17.46 12.17
CA PRO A 110 11.69 18.36 11.15
C PRO A 110 12.75 19.26 10.49
N PHE A 111 13.91 19.44 11.11
CA PHE A 111 15.02 20.25 10.60
C PHE A 111 16.08 19.44 9.83
N ALA A 112 15.84 18.15 9.60
CA ALA A 112 16.76 17.35 8.81
C ALA A 112 16.77 17.84 7.35
N LEU A 113 17.97 18.05 6.80
CA LEU A 113 18.18 18.49 5.42
C LEU A 113 17.74 17.44 4.39
N LYS A 114 17.66 16.17 4.78
CA LYS A 114 17.18 15.06 3.94
C LYS A 114 16.13 14.27 4.71
N LYS A 115 14.97 14.07 4.10
CA LYS A 115 13.89 13.28 4.68
C LYS A 115 13.89 11.90 4.05
N PHE A 116 13.57 10.89 4.85
CA PHE A 116 13.38 9.56 4.33
C PHE A 116 12.28 8.78 5.04
N ILE A 117 11.77 7.79 4.33
CA ILE A 117 10.92 6.70 4.84
C ILE A 117 11.51 5.38 4.34
N LYS A 118 11.54 4.36 5.18
CA LYS A 118 11.98 3.01 4.88
C LYS A 118 10.97 2.00 5.40
N GLY A 119 10.84 0.88 4.72
CA GLY A 119 10.11 -0.27 5.22
C GLY A 119 9.91 -1.32 4.14
N LYS A 120 8.78 -2.03 4.19
CA LYS A 120 8.42 -3.07 3.22
C LYS A 120 7.04 -2.85 2.60
N LEU A 121 6.94 -3.21 1.32
CA LEU A 121 5.68 -3.26 0.58
C LEU A 121 5.24 -4.72 0.49
N LEU A 122 4.08 -5.03 1.06
CA LEU A 122 3.47 -6.36 0.96
C LEU A 122 2.42 -6.38 -0.15
N TYR A 123 2.52 -7.33 -1.07
CA TYR A 123 1.66 -7.41 -2.24
C TYR A 123 1.41 -8.84 -2.71
N GLN A 124 0.40 -8.97 -3.58
CA GLN A 124 0.16 -10.14 -4.42
C GLN A 124 0.60 -9.84 -5.85
N LYS A 125 1.06 -10.86 -6.57
CA LYS A 125 1.32 -10.77 -8.01
C LYS A 125 0.06 -11.14 -8.78
N ASP A 126 -0.11 -10.53 -9.95
CA ASP A 126 -1.21 -10.85 -10.85
C ASP A 126 -1.25 -12.35 -11.19
N GLY A 127 -2.44 -12.94 -11.12
CA GLY A 127 -2.64 -14.38 -11.29
C GLY A 127 -2.13 -15.27 -10.14
N ILE A 128 -1.54 -14.73 -9.07
CA ILE A 128 -1.01 -15.52 -7.93
C ILE A 128 -1.68 -15.06 -6.63
N VAL A 129 -2.88 -15.59 -6.36
CA VAL A 129 -3.72 -15.17 -5.23
C VAL A 129 -3.29 -15.75 -3.87
N ASP A 130 -2.64 -16.92 -3.86
CA ASP A 130 -2.32 -17.61 -2.60
C ASP A 130 -0.92 -17.31 -2.05
N GLN A 131 -0.20 -16.35 -2.65
CA GLN A 131 1.16 -16.01 -2.25
C GLN A 131 1.29 -14.54 -1.92
N LEU A 132 1.95 -14.27 -0.80
CA LEU A 132 2.35 -12.93 -0.39
C LEU A 132 3.82 -12.73 -0.70
N TYR A 133 4.13 -11.56 -1.23
CA TYR A 133 5.48 -11.09 -1.46
C TYR A 133 5.71 -9.83 -0.64
N ALA A 134 6.94 -9.64 -0.18
CA ALA A 134 7.38 -8.43 0.48
C ALA A 134 8.67 -7.96 -0.16
N CYS A 135 8.82 -6.66 -0.43
CA CYS A 135 10.10 -6.10 -0.82
C CYS A 135 10.43 -4.83 -0.01
N PRO A 136 11.71 -4.58 0.28
CA PRO A 136 12.12 -3.32 0.86
C PRO A 136 11.81 -2.14 -0.07
N TYR A 137 11.42 -1.02 0.51
CA TYR A 137 11.31 0.26 -0.20
C TYR A 137 11.96 1.38 0.60
N ARG A 138 12.31 2.44 -0.12
CA ARG A 138 12.76 3.69 0.47
C ARG A 138 12.21 4.87 -0.31
N ILE A 139 11.78 5.88 0.43
CA ILE A 139 11.46 7.21 -0.09
C ILE A 139 12.58 8.12 0.43
N ASP A 140 13.29 8.77 -0.47
CA ASP A 140 14.25 9.84 -0.17
C ASP A 140 13.70 11.13 -0.76
N ASP A 141 13.30 12.05 0.12
CA ASP A 141 12.51 13.24 -0.21
C ASP A 141 11.24 12.85 -1.01
N ASP A 142 11.28 12.88 -2.35
CA ASP A 142 10.17 12.48 -3.23
C ASP A 142 10.50 11.26 -4.13
N ALA A 143 11.75 10.78 -4.11
CA ALA A 143 12.20 9.68 -4.94
C ALA A 143 11.91 8.33 -4.26
N VAL A 144 11.11 7.49 -4.93
CA VAL A 144 10.79 6.15 -4.45
C VAL A 144 11.65 5.11 -5.12
N THR A 145 12.27 4.28 -4.31
CA THR A 145 13.04 3.10 -4.73
C THR A 145 12.45 1.85 -4.10
N VAL A 146 12.40 0.78 -4.88
CA VAL A 146 11.90 -0.53 -4.45
C VAL A 146 12.91 -1.58 -4.84
N ASP A 147 13.40 -2.32 -3.85
CA ASP A 147 14.43 -3.34 -4.05
C ASP A 147 13.79 -4.70 -4.33
N PHE A 148 13.46 -4.95 -5.59
CA PHE A 148 12.89 -6.22 -6.03
C PHE A 148 13.89 -7.38 -5.99
N ALA A 149 15.20 -7.11 -5.95
CA ALA A 149 16.20 -8.17 -5.83
C ALA A 149 16.17 -8.81 -4.42
N ARG A 150 15.69 -8.06 -3.42
CA ARG A 150 15.43 -8.53 -2.05
C ARG A 150 13.98 -8.95 -1.80
N GLU A 151 13.24 -9.32 -2.85
CA GLU A 151 11.87 -9.81 -2.69
C GLU A 151 11.84 -11.11 -1.87
N GLU A 152 11.10 -11.07 -0.77
CA GLU A 152 10.85 -12.22 0.09
C GLU A 152 9.47 -12.81 -0.24
N ARG A 153 9.35 -14.14 -0.20
CA ARG A 153 8.09 -14.84 -0.46
C ARG A 153 7.60 -15.52 0.82
N SER A 154 6.34 -15.28 1.18
CA SER A 154 5.70 -16.05 2.23
C SER A 154 5.20 -17.39 1.68
N SER A 155 5.51 -18.47 2.40
CA SER A 155 4.89 -19.79 2.20
C SER A 155 3.55 -19.94 2.94
N SER A 156 3.18 -18.95 3.76
CA SER A 156 1.95 -18.99 4.57
C SER A 156 0.73 -18.49 3.79
N HIS A 157 -0.41 -19.12 4.02
CA HIS A 157 -1.67 -18.75 3.36
C HIS A 157 -2.10 -17.34 3.80
N PRO A 158 -2.55 -16.48 2.86
CA PRO A 158 -2.87 -15.07 3.13
C PRO A 158 -3.99 -14.86 4.17
N HIS A 159 -4.78 -15.90 4.44
CA HIS A 159 -5.95 -15.82 5.32
C HIS A 159 -5.67 -15.94 6.82
N ARG A 160 -4.44 -16.24 7.25
CA ARG A 160 -4.16 -16.52 8.68
C ARG A 160 -3.42 -15.41 9.44
N PHE A 161 -2.75 -14.50 8.76
CA PHE A 161 -1.96 -13.47 9.43
C PHE A 161 -2.23 -12.12 8.79
N VAL A 162 -2.75 -11.20 9.59
CA VAL A 162 -3.04 -9.85 9.10
C VAL A 162 -1.86 -8.90 9.27
N LEU A 163 -0.97 -9.24 10.19
CA LEU A 163 0.36 -8.64 10.24
C LEU A 163 1.28 -9.40 9.30
N PRO A 164 2.29 -8.72 8.72
CA PRO A 164 3.39 -9.44 8.07
C PRO A 164 3.90 -10.52 9.03
N PRO A 165 4.20 -11.74 8.56
CA PRO A 165 4.98 -12.70 9.32
C PRO A 165 6.14 -12.03 10.06
N ASP A 166 6.47 -12.48 11.27
CA ASP A 166 7.50 -11.80 12.08
C ASP A 166 8.87 -11.73 11.39
N HIS A 167 9.17 -12.68 10.50
CA HIS A 167 10.38 -12.61 9.67
C HIS A 167 10.38 -11.41 8.72
N PHE A 168 9.22 -10.94 8.24
CA PHE A 168 9.13 -9.70 7.48
C PHE A 168 9.34 -8.45 8.33
N LYS A 169 9.16 -8.52 9.65
CA LYS A 169 9.34 -7.36 10.56
C LYS A 169 10.80 -7.16 10.99
N LEU A 170 11.69 -8.07 10.61
CA LEU A 170 13.12 -8.04 10.90
C LEU A 170 13.88 -7.70 9.60
N GLY A 171 14.95 -6.90 9.71
CA GLY A 171 16.03 -6.94 8.72
C GLY A 171 16.08 -5.88 7.60
N CYS A 172 15.40 -4.73 7.69
CA CYS A 172 15.93 -3.53 7.00
C CYS A 172 16.97 -2.81 7.87
N ILE A 173 17.95 -3.57 8.37
CA ILE A 173 19.19 -3.02 8.96
C ILE A 173 20.29 -3.13 7.91
#